data_AF-A0A7C3U6E0-F1
#
_entry.id   AF-A0A7C3U6E0-F1
#
_cell.length_a   1.000
_cell.length_b   1.000
_cell.length_c   1.000
_cell.angle_alpha   90.00
_cell.angle_beta   90.00
_cell.angle_gamma   90.00
#
_symmetry.space_group_name_H-M   'P 1'
#
loop_
_entity.id
_entity.type
_entity.pdbx_description
1 polymer ?
#
loop_
_entity_poly.entity_id
_entity_poly.type
_entity_poly.pdbx_seq_one_letter_code
_entity_poly.pdbx_strand_id
1 'polypeptide(L)'
;MSAATELSNPADSVFLAEAAEVLQLSPVTPALDDPCAPLRLLLQRYLSPEDVQKVRDAYELAALAHREQRRRSGEPYIHHPVAVACILAEL
;
A
#
# COMPACT_ATOMS: atom_id res chain seq x y z
N MET A 1 -68.28 4.40 1.98
CA MET A 1 -67.19 4.49 1.00
C MET A 1 -66.54 5.87 1.21
N SER A 2 -65.79 6.05 2.31
CA SER A 2 -64.31 6.14 2.38
C SER A 2 -63.72 7.04 1.29
N ALA A 3 -63.39 8.31 1.56
CA ALA A 3 -62.21 8.83 2.30
C ALA A 3 -60.90 8.61 1.49
N ALA A 4 -59.98 9.55 1.30
CA ALA A 4 -59.77 10.90 1.80
C ALA A 4 -58.80 11.65 0.86
N THR A 5 -58.95 12.97 0.78
CA THR A 5 -57.90 13.95 0.43
C THR A 5 -56.74 13.84 1.41
N GLU A 6 -55.47 13.78 0.98
CA GLU A 6 -54.34 14.30 1.78
C GLU A 6 -53.21 14.86 0.89
N LEU A 7 -52.87 16.12 1.18
CA LEU A 7 -51.65 16.84 0.83
C LEU A 7 -50.51 16.35 1.74
N SER A 8 -49.33 16.09 1.20
CA SER A 8 -48.07 15.94 1.95
C SER A 8 -46.89 16.06 0.99
N ASN A 9 -45.77 16.76 1.23
CA ASN A 9 -45.34 17.87 2.08
C ASN A 9 -43.97 18.26 1.44
N PRO A 10 -43.65 19.54 1.14
CA PRO A 10 -42.41 19.88 0.42
C PRO A 10 -41.10 19.69 1.22
N ALA A 11 -41.14 18.95 2.34
CA ALA A 11 -39.98 18.71 3.21
C ALA A 11 -39.23 17.39 2.94
N ASP A 12 -39.74 16.48 2.08
CA ASP A 12 -39.08 15.20 1.78
C ASP A 12 -37.83 15.34 0.90
N SER A 13 -37.54 16.54 0.38
CA SER A 13 -36.44 16.74 -0.57
C SER A 13 -35.12 17.18 0.08
N VAL A 14 -35.03 17.27 1.41
CA VAL A 14 -33.85 17.83 2.10
C VAL A 14 -33.04 16.77 2.88
N PHE A 15 -33.48 15.51 2.97
CA PHE A 15 -32.89 14.53 3.89
C PHE A 15 -32.20 13.30 3.25
N LEU A 16 -31.57 13.47 2.08
CA LEU A 16 -30.78 12.39 1.44
C LEU A 16 -29.38 12.84 1.00
N ALA A 17 -28.74 13.78 1.72
CA ALA A 17 -27.42 14.28 1.33
C ALA A 17 -26.29 14.10 2.36
N GLU A 18 -26.54 13.77 3.63
CA GLU A 18 -25.47 13.84 4.66
C GLU A 18 -24.97 12.52 5.27
N ALA A 19 -25.37 11.35 4.73
CA ALA A 19 -24.87 10.07 5.25
C ALA A 19 -23.70 9.46 4.46
N ALA A 20 -23.30 10.05 3.32
CA ALA A 20 -22.35 9.42 2.40
C ALA A 20 -20.89 9.83 2.59
N GLU A 21 -20.59 10.79 3.48
CA GLU A 21 -19.24 11.37 3.55
C GLU A 21 -18.31 10.71 4.60
N VAL A 22 -18.83 9.86 5.49
CA VAL A 22 -18.06 9.37 6.66
C VAL A 22 -17.28 8.07 6.40
N LEU A 23 -17.36 7.47 5.21
CA LEU A 23 -16.65 6.21 4.90
C LEU A 23 -15.96 6.21 3.53
N GLN A 24 -15.46 7.36 3.10
CA GLN A 24 -14.49 7.42 2.01
C GLN A 24 -13.07 7.13 2.53
N LEU A 25 -12.89 6.00 3.23
CA LEU A 25 -11.55 5.43 3.32
C LEU A 25 -11.22 4.98 1.90
N SER A 26 -10.33 5.73 1.23
CA SER A 26 -9.71 5.25 0.01
C SER A 26 -9.23 3.83 0.25
N PRO A 27 -9.43 2.88 -0.69
CA PRO A 27 -8.94 1.55 -0.49
C PRO A 27 -7.44 1.66 -0.21
N VAL A 28 -7.03 1.34 1.02
CA VAL A 28 -5.66 0.97 1.29
C VAL A 28 -5.52 -0.36 0.55
N THR A 29 -5.16 -0.29 -0.73
CA THR A 29 -4.39 -1.37 -1.30
C THR A 29 -3.19 -1.49 -0.36
N PRO A 30 -3.04 -2.61 0.38
CA PRO A 30 -1.77 -2.83 1.03
C PRO A 30 -0.79 -2.85 -0.12
N ALA A 31 0.01 -1.80 -0.20
CA ALA A 31 1.13 -1.75 -1.09
C ALA A 31 1.94 -3.03 -0.81
N LEU A 32 1.78 -4.05 -1.65
CA LEU A 32 2.83 -5.00 -1.92
C LEU A 32 3.93 -4.31 -2.77
N ASP A 33 4.03 -2.97 -2.67
CA ASP A 33 4.79 -2.07 -3.53
C ASP A 33 6.14 -1.69 -2.91
N ASP A 34 6.53 -2.32 -1.80
CA ASP A 34 7.86 -2.21 -1.23
C ASP A 34 8.68 -3.49 -1.49
N PRO A 35 9.46 -3.55 -2.59
CA PRO A 35 10.35 -4.66 -2.87
C PRO A 35 11.29 -5.03 -1.71
N CYS A 36 11.63 -4.08 -0.83
CA CYS A 36 12.53 -4.32 0.30
C CYS A 36 11.83 -4.92 1.53
N ALA A 37 10.50 -4.91 1.61
CA ALA A 37 9.78 -5.33 2.80
C ALA A 37 10.11 -6.78 3.25
N PRO A 38 10.19 -7.78 2.35
CA PRO A 38 10.56 -9.14 2.75
C PRO A 38 11.94 -9.21 3.39
N LEU A 39 12.93 -8.54 2.80
CA LEU A 39 14.29 -8.46 3.35
C LEU A 39 14.28 -7.82 4.74
N ARG A 40 13.57 -6.69 4.89
CA ARG A 40 13.49 -5.98 6.17
C ARG A 40 12.91 -6.85 7.28
N LEU A 41 11.87 -7.62 7.00
CA LEU A 41 11.24 -8.53 7.96
C LEU A 41 12.19 -9.67 8.38
N LEU A 42 13.01 -10.20 7.46
CA LEU A 42 14.03 -11.20 7.79
C LEU A 42 15.09 -10.61 8.72
N LEU A 43 15.63 -9.44 8.37
CA LEU A 43 16.70 -8.78 9.12
C LEU A 43 16.28 -8.39 10.54
N GLN A 44 15.02 -7.97 10.73
CA GLN A 44 14.48 -7.62 12.05
C GLN A 44 14.52 -8.76 13.08
N ARG A 45 14.73 -10.01 12.65
CA ARG A 45 14.81 -11.18 13.54
C ARG A 45 16.14 -11.23 14.31
N TYR A 46 17.19 -10.59 13.81
CA TYR A 46 18.54 -10.72 14.38
C TYR A 46 19.38 -9.43 14.35
N LEU A 47 18.96 -8.40 13.61
CA LEU A 47 19.63 -7.10 13.58
C LEU A 47 18.90 -6.06 14.44
N SER A 48 19.65 -5.04 14.87
CA SER A 48 19.10 -3.86 15.54
C SER A 48 18.25 -3.03 14.57
N PRO A 49 17.26 -2.23 15.06
CA PRO A 49 16.49 -1.34 14.20
C PRO A 49 17.36 -0.35 13.40
N GLU A 50 18.48 0.10 13.97
CA GLU A 50 19.43 1.00 13.30
C GLU A 50 20.10 0.31 12.10
N ASP A 51 20.53 -0.93 12.27
CA ASP A 51 21.18 -1.67 11.18
C ASP A 51 20.18 -2.07 10.08
N VAL A 52 18.95 -2.38 10.47
CA VAL A 52 17.86 -2.57 9.51
C VAL A 52 17.60 -1.30 8.70
N GLN A 53 17.67 -0.12 9.32
CA GLN A 53 17.55 1.15 8.61
C GLN A 53 18.72 1.36 7.64
N LYS A 54 19.95 1.03 8.00
CA LYS A 54 21.11 1.11 7.09
C LYS A 54 20.90 0.25 5.83
N VAL A 55 20.32 -0.95 5.98
CA VAL A 55 20.00 -1.80 4.81
C VAL A 55 18.87 -1.20 3.98
N ARG A 56 17.89 -0.55 4.59
CA ARG A 56 16.85 0.19 3.87
C ARG A 56 17.45 1.31 3.01
N ASP A 57 18.36 2.09 3.58
CA ASP A 57 19.03 3.19 2.85
C ASP A 57 19.87 2.64 1.68
N ALA A 58 20.56 1.52 1.90
CA ALA A 58 21.30 0.83 0.84
C ALA A 58 20.38 0.31 -0.28
N TYR A 59 19.20 -0.21 0.07
CA TYR A 59 18.18 -0.58 -0.91
C TYR A 59 17.72 0.63 -1.73
N GLU A 60 17.45 1.78 -1.11
CA GLU A 60 16.99 2.98 -1.80
C GLU A 60 18.04 3.48 -2.80
N LEU A 61 19.33 3.45 -2.42
CA LEU A 61 20.44 3.74 -3.31
C LEU A 61 20.48 2.76 -4.51
N ALA A 62 20.35 1.47 -4.26
CA ALA A 62 20.33 0.45 -5.31
C ALA A 62 19.10 0.60 -6.24
N ALA A 63 17.93 0.89 -5.67
CA ALA A 63 16.69 1.11 -6.41
C ALA A 63 16.81 2.32 -7.34
N LEU A 64 17.44 3.41 -6.85
CA LEU A 64 17.72 4.59 -7.67
C LEU A 64 18.69 4.26 -8.82
N ALA A 65 19.78 3.55 -8.53
CA ALA A 65 20.78 3.17 -9.53
C ALA A 65 20.22 2.23 -10.62
N HIS A 66 19.28 1.36 -10.24
CA HIS A 66 18.67 0.37 -11.13
C HIS A 66 17.29 0.78 -11.70
N ARG A 67 16.82 2.02 -11.47
CA ARG A 67 15.44 2.46 -11.80
C ARG A 67 15.05 2.25 -13.27
N GLU A 68 15.98 2.49 -14.19
CA GLU A 68 15.82 2.36 -15.64
C GLU A 68 16.27 0.99 -16.16
N GLN A 69 16.87 0.17 -15.29
CA GLN A 69 17.36 -1.15 -15.65
C GLN A 69 16.24 -2.18 -15.56
N ARG A 70 16.24 -3.11 -16.50
CA ARG A 70 15.28 -4.22 -16.59
C ARG A 70 16.04 -5.53 -16.76
N ARG A 71 15.47 -6.61 -16.22
CA ARG A 71 15.98 -7.97 -16.46
C ARG A 71 15.60 -8.43 -17.87
N ARG A 72 16.20 -9.53 -18.33
CA ARG A 72 15.79 -10.19 -19.59
C ARG A 72 14.31 -10.61 -19.59
N SER A 73 13.73 -10.87 -18.42
CA SER A 73 12.29 -11.15 -18.24
C SER A 73 11.38 -9.93 -18.43
N GLY A 74 11.93 -8.71 -18.46
CA GLY A 74 11.17 -7.46 -18.51
C GLY A 74 10.87 -6.84 -17.14
N GLU A 75 11.14 -7.55 -16.03
CA GLU A 75 10.91 -7.05 -14.68
C GLU A 75 11.94 -5.98 -14.27
N PRO A 76 11.62 -5.08 -13.31
CA PRO A 76 12.59 -4.18 -12.70
C PRO A 76 13.83 -4.93 -12.18
N TYR A 77 15.02 -4.43 -12.50
CA TYR A 77 16.25 -5.13 -12.12
C TYR A 77 16.44 -5.24 -10.60
N ILE A 78 15.90 -4.29 -9.83
CA ILE A 78 16.02 -4.20 -8.37
C ILE A 78 15.57 -5.47 -7.63
N HIS A 79 14.64 -6.24 -8.19
CA HIS A 79 14.19 -7.51 -7.58
C HIS A 79 15.32 -8.52 -7.43
N HIS A 80 16.30 -8.51 -8.33
CA HIS A 80 17.42 -9.46 -8.28
C HIS A 80 18.38 -9.20 -7.11
N PRO A 81 18.95 -7.98 -6.94
CA PRO A 81 19.74 -7.66 -5.75
C PRO A 81 19.00 -7.91 -4.44
N VAL A 82 17.70 -7.59 -4.36
CA VAL A 82 16.90 -7.86 -3.17
C VAL A 82 16.81 -9.37 -2.88
N ALA A 83 16.52 -10.19 -3.89
CA ALA A 83 16.46 -11.64 -3.73
C ALA A 83 17.80 -12.22 -3.25
N VAL A 84 18.93 -11.73 -3.77
CA VAL A 84 20.27 -12.12 -3.31
C VAL A 84 20.47 -11.75 -1.83
N ALA A 85 20.09 -10.53 -1.44
CA ALA A 85 20.19 -10.09 -0.04
C ALA A 85 19.31 -10.93 0.90
N CYS A 86 18.10 -11.34 0.47
CA CYS A 86 17.26 -12.24 1.26
C CYS A 86 17.93 -13.60 1.49
N ILE A 87 18.55 -14.18 0.46
CA ILE A 87 19.28 -15.45 0.59
C ILE A 87 20.41 -15.31 1.61
N LEU A 88 21.17 -14.22 1.56
CA LEU A 88 22.24 -13.95 2.53
C LEU A 88 21.72 -13.75 3.96
N ALA A 89 20.51 -13.20 4.11
CA ALA A 89 19.88 -12.98 5.40
C ALA A 89 19.37 -14.26 6.07
N GLU A 90 19.28 -15.37 5.34
CA GLU A 90 18.84 -16.67 5.84
C GLU A 90 19.99 -17.61 6.23
N LEU A 91 21.25 -17.22 5.97
CA LEU A 91 22.46 -17.98 6.32
C LEU A 91 22.83 -17.83 7.81
#